data_AF-A0A4R8EIJ3-F1
#
_entry.id   AF-A0A4R8EIJ3-F1
#
_cell.length_a   1.000
_cell.length_b   1.000
_cell.length_c   1.000
_cell.angle_alpha   90.00
_cell.angle_beta   90.00
_cell.angle_gamma   90.00
#
_symmetry.space_group_name_H-M   'P 1'
#
loop_
_entity.id
_entity.type
_entity.pdbx_description
1 polymer ?
#
loop_
_entity_poly.entity_id
_entity_poly.type
_entity_poly.pdbx_seq_one_letter_code
_entity_poly.pdbx_strand_id
1 'polypeptide(L)'
;MKNLILYGYGLGVDDLRNIAKVRDKYKRITVFVAKNPEGKAKLMLTELKDLEINITSNFYKDAKRKAKEVEDSELTDLGDFGDRAIRRDPC
;
A
#
# COMPACT_ATOMS: atom_id res chain seq x y z
N MET A 1 -5.20 -14.60 9.61
CA MET A 1 -4.74 -13.87 8.41
C MET A 1 -4.83 -12.39 8.72
N LYS A 2 -3.74 -11.66 8.55
CA LYS A 2 -3.61 -10.25 8.97
C LYS A 2 -4.17 -9.29 7.92
N ASN A 3 -4.39 -8.05 8.33
CA ASN A 3 -4.67 -6.93 7.43
C ASN A 3 -3.37 -6.19 7.11
N LEU A 4 -3.12 -5.83 5.86
CA LEU A 4 -1.96 -5.00 5.50
C LEU A 4 -2.42 -3.58 5.24
N ILE A 5 -1.80 -2.62 5.91
CA ILE A 5 -2.04 -1.19 5.73
C ILE A 5 -0.75 -0.56 5.23
N LEU A 6 -0.80 -0.08 4.00
CA LEU A 6 0.31 0.62 3.36
C LEU A 6 0.03 2.11 3.31
N TYR A 7 1.07 2.92 3.44
CA TYR A 7 0.92 4.37 3.30
C TYR A 7 2.11 5.00 2.58
N GLY A 8 1.88 6.09 1.85
CA GLY A 8 2.98 6.82 1.23
C GLY A 8 2.51 8.00 0.39
N TYR A 9 3.44 8.69 -0.26
CA TYR A 9 3.08 9.87 -1.06
C TYR A 9 2.36 9.49 -2.37
N GLY A 10 2.73 8.38 -3.00
CA GLY A 10 2.11 7.91 -4.23
C GLY A 10 2.29 6.41 -4.43
N LEU A 11 1.39 5.85 -5.24
CA LEU A 11 1.36 4.43 -5.58
C LEU A 11 1.84 4.22 -7.01
N GLY A 12 2.95 3.51 -7.17
CA GLY A 12 3.58 3.21 -8.44
C GLY A 12 3.36 1.76 -8.89
N VAL A 13 3.83 1.46 -10.10
CA VAL A 13 3.74 0.11 -10.71
C VAL A 13 4.46 -0.94 -9.87
N ASP A 14 5.65 -0.62 -9.34
CA ASP A 14 6.43 -1.56 -8.54
C ASP A 14 5.75 -1.89 -7.19
N ASP A 15 5.08 -0.90 -6.59
CA ASP A 15 4.30 -1.12 -5.36
C ASP A 15 3.15 -2.10 -5.65
N LEU A 16 2.40 -1.87 -6.72
CA LEU A 16 1.29 -2.73 -7.13
C LEU A 16 1.72 -4.16 -7.45
N ARG A 17 2.88 -4.33 -8.10
CA ARG A 17 3.45 -5.66 -8.36
C ARG A 17 3.80 -6.39 -7.06
N ASN A 18 4.38 -5.69 -6.09
CA ASN A 18 4.72 -6.30 -4.81
C ASN A 18 3.47 -6.62 -3.99
N ILE A 19 2.45 -5.76 -4.01
CA ILE A 19 1.16 -6.04 -3.42
C ILE A 19 0.54 -7.30 -4.05
N ALA A 20 0.56 -7.42 -5.38
CA ALA A 20 0.04 -8.59 -6.08
C ALA A 20 0.73 -9.90 -5.65
N LYS A 21 2.04 -9.88 -5.36
CA LYS A 21 2.80 -11.06 -4.90
C LYS A 21 2.41 -11.51 -3.49
N VAL A 22 2.01 -10.59 -2.61
CA VAL A 22 1.75 -10.87 -1.20
C VAL A 22 0.26 -10.89 -0.85
N ARG A 23 -0.62 -10.54 -1.79
CA ARG A 23 -2.07 -10.38 -1.55
C ARG A 23 -2.71 -11.61 -0.89
N ASP A 24 -2.31 -12.81 -1.29
CA ASP A 24 -2.91 -14.06 -0.81
C ASP A 24 -2.53 -14.36 0.66
N LYS A 25 -1.53 -13.65 1.21
CA LYS A 25 -1.11 -13.75 2.62
C LYS A 25 -1.94 -12.88 3.56
N TYR A 26 -2.68 -11.92 3.02
CA TYR A 26 -3.43 -10.92 3.78
C TYR A 26 -4.93 -11.05 3.53
N LYS A 27 -5.71 -10.77 4.57
CA LYS A 27 -7.18 -10.78 4.49
C LYS A 27 -7.71 -9.61 3.67
N ARG A 28 -7.11 -8.43 3.88
CA ARG A 28 -7.41 -7.19 3.18
C ARG A 28 -6.16 -6.33 3.11
N ILE A 29 -5.98 -5.64 1.99
CA ILE A 29 -4.92 -4.66 1.80
C ILE A 29 -5.55 -3.29 1.62
N THR A 30 -5.20 -2.36 2.50
CA THR A 30 -5.65 -0.97 2.45
C THR A 30 -4.45 -0.06 2.24
N VAL A 31 -4.53 0.85 1.28
CA VAL A 31 -3.44 1.73 0.88
C VAL A 31 -3.87 3.19 1.03
N PHE A 32 -3.09 3.98 1.76
CA PHE A 32 -3.31 5.41 1.95
C PHE A 32 -2.26 6.21 1.17
N VAL A 33 -2.70 7.05 0.23
CA VAL A 33 -1.78 7.85 -0.60
C VAL A 33 -2.18 9.30 -0.72
N ALA A 34 -1.19 10.20 -0.86
CA ALA A 34 -1.45 11.61 -1.10
C ALA A 34 -1.92 11.90 -2.53
N LYS A 35 -1.45 11.10 -3.49
CA LYS A 35 -1.75 11.27 -4.91
C LYS A 35 -2.45 10.06 -5.49
N ASN A 36 -3.30 10.36 -6.47
CA ASN A 36 -3.88 9.33 -7.30
C ASN A 36 -2.79 8.57 -8.06
N PRO A 37 -2.91 7.24 -8.17
CA PRO A 37 -2.13 6.46 -9.11
C PRO A 37 -2.42 6.92 -10.55
N GLU A 38 -1.37 7.11 -11.35
CA GLU A 38 -1.48 7.60 -12.73
C GLU A 38 -0.85 6.62 -13.73
N GLY A 39 -1.18 6.79 -15.01
CA GLY A 39 -0.64 6.00 -16.12
C GLY A 39 -0.83 4.49 -15.94
N LYS A 40 0.27 3.74 -16.06
CA LYS A 40 0.25 2.26 -15.97
C LYS A 40 -0.17 1.74 -14.59
N ALA A 41 0.06 2.50 -13.52
CA ALA A 41 -0.38 2.11 -12.18
C ALA A 41 -1.91 2.10 -12.08
N LYS A 42 -2.58 3.08 -12.71
CA LYS A 42 -4.05 3.15 -12.78
C LYS A 42 -4.64 1.93 -13.51
N LEU A 43 -4.01 1.50 -14.60
CA LEU A 43 -4.43 0.31 -15.34
C LEU A 43 -4.32 -0.96 -14.50
N MET A 44 -3.18 -1.19 -13.85
CA MET A 44 -2.99 -2.36 -12.97
C MET A 44 -3.95 -2.40 -11.79
N LEU A 45 -4.41 -1.25 -11.30
CA LEU A 45 -5.43 -1.22 -10.26
C LEU A 45 -6.79 -1.73 -10.70
N THR A 46 -7.14 -1.55 -11.99
CA THR A 46 -8.39 -2.13 -12.51
C THR A 46 -8.37 -3.65 -12.54
N GLU A 47 -7.17 -4.25 -12.60
CA GLU A 47 -6.94 -5.69 -12.53
C GLU A 47 -6.92 -6.21 -11.09
N LEU A 48 -6.48 -5.37 -10.13
CA LEU A 48 -6.41 -5.67 -8.70
C LEU A 48 -7.68 -5.20 -7.97
N LYS A 49 -8.77 -5.96 -8.11
CA LYS A 49 -10.09 -5.60 -7.53
C LYS A 49 -10.17 -5.63 -5.99
N ASP A 50 -9.26 -6.34 -5.32
CA ASP A 50 -9.32 -6.58 -3.87
C ASP A 50 -8.46 -5.60 -3.04
N LEU A 51 -8.32 -4.36 -3.52
CA LEU A 51 -7.40 -3.37 -2.95
C LEU A 51 -8.15 -2.07 -2.61
N GLU A 52 -8.14 -1.69 -1.34
CA GLU A 52 -8.81 -0.47 -0.87
C GLU A 52 -7.82 0.70 -0.94
N ILE A 53 -8.08 1.70 -1.80
CA ILE A 53 -7.21 2.88 -1.93
C ILE A 53 -7.93 4.10 -1.37
N ASN A 54 -7.30 4.73 -0.39
CA ASN A 54 -7.77 5.95 0.25
C ASN A 54 -6.82 7.11 -0.10
N ILE A 55 -7.34 8.12 -0.79
CA ILE A 55 -6.57 9.31 -1.17
C ILE A 55 -6.78 10.39 -0.11
N THR A 56 -5.70 10.83 0.52
CA THR A 56 -5.75 11.79 1.62
C THR A 56 -4.43 12.57 1.72
N SER A 57 -4.52 13.86 2.04
CA SER A 57 -3.35 14.69 2.33
C SER A 57 -2.60 14.24 3.59
N ASN A 58 -3.27 13.50 4.49
CA ASN A 58 -2.72 13.03 5.77
C ASN A 58 -2.60 11.49 5.82
N PHE A 59 -2.12 10.88 4.73
CA PHE A 59 -1.99 9.42 4.57
C PHE A 59 -1.41 8.68 5.78
N TYR A 60 -0.38 9.22 6.42
CA TYR A 60 0.22 8.60 7.60
C TYR A 60 -0.71 8.57 8.81
N LYS A 61 -1.39 9.68 9.11
CA LYS A 61 -2.31 9.78 10.26
C LYS A 61 -3.54 8.90 10.02
N ASP A 62 -4.06 8.89 8.81
CA ASP A 62 -5.23 8.08 8.46
C ASP A 62 -4.90 6.58 8.47
N ALA A 63 -3.73 6.19 7.97
CA ALA A 63 -3.25 4.81 8.05
C ALA A 63 -3.06 4.35 9.50
N LYS A 64 -2.47 5.18 10.36
CA LYS A 64 -2.37 4.90 11.81
C LYS A 64 -3.71 4.78 12.50
N ARG A 65 -4.68 5.64 12.15
CA ARG A 65 -6.03 5.55 12.69
C ARG A 65 -6.68 4.23 12.27
N LYS A 66 -6.57 3.88 10.99
CA LYS A 66 -7.10 2.62 10.46
C LYS A 66 -6.45 1.39 11.11
N ALA A 67 -5.13 1.43 11.35
CA ALA A 67 -4.42 0.34 12.03
C ALA A 67 -4.89 0.12 13.48
N LYS A 68 -5.35 1.19 14.16
CA LYS A 68 -5.95 1.08 15.50
C LYS A 68 -7.39 0.55 15.48
N GLU A 69 -8.14 0.84 14.41
CA GLU A 69 -9.52 0.38 14.23
C GLU A 69 -9.60 -1.09 13.77
N VAL A 70 -8.57 -1.56 13.07
CA VAL A 70 -8.52 -2.89 12.46
C VAL A 70 -7.69 -3.83 13.33
N GLU A 71 -8.33 -4.90 13.84
CA GLU A 71 -7.63 -5.96 14.56
C GLU A 71 -6.63 -6.70 13.66
N ASP A 72 -5.49 -7.08 14.24
CA ASP A 72 -4.40 -7.85 13.60
C ASP A 72 -3.93 -7.23 12.27
N SER A 73 -3.49 -5.96 12.34
CA SER A 73 -3.02 -5.19 11.19
C SER A 73 -1.51 -4.95 11.21
N GLU A 74 -0.89 -5.00 10.02
CA GLU A 74 0.50 -4.61 9.77
C GLU A 74 0.50 -3.24 9.09
N LEU A 75 1.20 -2.27 9.68
CA LEU A 75 1.32 -0.92 9.15
C LEU A 75 2.73 -0.72 8.58
N THR A 76 2.84 -0.45 7.28
CA THR A 76 4.14 -0.33 6.59
C THR A 76 4.16 0.88 5.64
N ASP A 77 5.31 1.55 5.54
CA ASP A 77 5.53 2.62 4.55
C ASP A 77 5.74 2.01 3.16
N LEU A 78 5.14 2.58 2.11
CA LEU A 78 5.36 2.19 0.72
C LEU A 78 6.83 2.34 0.30
N GLY A 79 7.56 3.29 0.88
CA GLY A 79 9.00 3.46 0.66
C GLY A 79 9.84 2.31 1.23
N ASP A 80 9.35 1.67 2.29
CA ASP A 80 9.99 0.55 2.98
C ASP A 80 9.31 -0.79 2.66
N PHE A 81 8.43 -0.80 1.65
CA PHE A 81 7.67 -1.96 1.22
C PHE A 81 8.18 -2.50 -0.12
N GLY A 82 8.44 -3.81 -0.17
CA GLY A 82 8.84 -4.52 -1.39
C GLY A 82 10.15 -4.00 -1.99
N ASP A 83 10.20 -3.92 -3.32
CA ASP A 83 11.42 -3.58 -4.06
C ASP A 83 11.91 -2.13 -3.85
N ARG A 84 11.12 -1.26 -3.19
CA ARG A 84 11.55 0.08 -2.82
C ARG A 84 12.50 0.08 -1.62
N ALA A 85 12.27 -0.79 -0.63
CA ALA A 85 13.15 -0.95 0.51
C ALA A 85 14.56 -1.36 0.06
N ILE A 86 14.63 -2.30 -0.89
CA ILE A 86 15.89 -2.84 -1.43
C ILE A 86 16.71 -1.75 -2.14
N ARG A 87 16.06 -0.77 -2.79
CA ARG A 87 16.76 0.35 -3.47
C ARG A 87 17.23 1.44 -2.52
N ARG A 88 16.72 1.46 -1.28
CA ARG A 88 17.03 2.49 -0.28
C ARG A 88 18.28 2.16 0.54
N ASP A 89 18.73 0.91 0.51
CA ASP A 89 20.05 0.46 0.98
C ASP A 89 21.03 0.33 -0.19
N PRO A 90 21.66 1.41 -0.68
CA PRO A 90 22.96 1.28 -1.33
C PRO A 90 23.99 1.08 -0.22
N CYS A 91 24.45 -0.16 -0.08
CA CYS A 91 25.62 -0.49 0.73
C CYS A 91 26.88 0.26 0.27
#